data_AF-A0A937VNK3-F1
#
_entry.id   AF-A0A937VNK3-F1
#
_cell.length_a   1.000
_cell.length_b   1.000
_cell.length_c   1.000
_cell.angle_alpha   90.00
_cell.angle_beta   90.00
_cell.angle_gamma   90.00
#
_symmetry.space_group_name_H-M   'P 1'
#
loop_
_entity.id
_entity.type
_entity.pdbx_description
1 polymer ?
#
loop_
_entity_poly.entity_id
_entity_poly.type
_entity_poly.pdbx_seq_one_letter_code
_entity_poly.pdbx_strand_id
1 'polypeptide(L)'
;MSKTEEYLKAAFAGESQANRKYLAFAAAADKEGYPQVARLFRAAAEAETVHAHNHLKVLKGIRSTKENLAEAIMGETHEFKSMYPQMIEAAKAE
;
A
#
# COMPACT_ATOMS: atom_id res chain seq x y z
N MET A 1 -21.97 -2.95 -3.25
CA MET A 1 -21.15 -1.81 -2.78
C MET A 1 -21.66 -0.55 -3.45
N SER A 2 -21.50 0.62 -2.82
CA SER A 2 -21.80 1.87 -3.53
C SER A 2 -20.63 2.23 -4.45
N LYS A 3 -20.90 3.01 -5.51
CA LYS A 3 -19.82 3.54 -6.36
C LYS A 3 -18.79 4.33 -5.56
N THR A 4 -19.23 5.06 -4.53
CA THR A 4 -18.34 5.78 -3.61
C THR A 4 -17.44 4.84 -2.83
N GLU A 5 -17.94 3.71 -2.36
CA GLU A 5 -17.13 2.72 -1.64
C GLU A 5 -16.06 2.11 -2.56
N GLU A 6 -16.41 1.81 -3.82
CA GLU A 6 -15.46 1.34 -4.82
C GLU A 6 -14.38 2.37 -5.13
N TYR A 7 -14.76 3.65 -5.28
CA TYR A 7 -13.80 4.75 -5.50
C TYR A 7 -12.88 4.97 -4.31
N LEU A 8 -13.38 4.84 -3.08
CA LEU A 8 -12.53 4.93 -1.88
C LEU A 8 -11.53 3.78 -1.80
N LYS A 9 -11.90 2.56 -2.19
CA LYS A 9 -10.97 1.42 -2.26
C LYS A 9 -9.92 1.62 -3.35
N ALA A 10 -10.34 2.11 -4.51
CA ALA A 10 -9.42 2.45 -5.60
C ALA A 10 -8.44 3.57 -5.20
N ALA A 11 -8.94 4.61 -4.52
CA ALA A 11 -8.10 5.69 -3.99
C ALA A 11 -7.11 5.15 -2.94
N PHE A 12 -7.57 4.37 -1.96
CA PHE A 12 -6.69 3.74 -0.97
C PHE A 12 -5.57 2.90 -1.63
N ALA A 13 -5.89 2.10 -2.64
CA ALA A 13 -4.91 1.34 -3.39
C ALA A 13 -3.92 2.25 -4.15
N GLY A 14 -4.42 3.31 -4.78
CA GLY A 14 -3.61 4.30 -5.50
C GLY A 14 -2.62 5.02 -4.58
N GLU A 15 -3.10 5.55 -3.45
CA GLU A 15 -2.26 6.25 -2.48
C GLU A 15 -1.22 5.33 -1.83
N SER A 16 -1.59 4.07 -1.57
CA SER A 16 -0.66 3.05 -1.07
C SER A 16 0.47 2.77 -2.07
N GLN A 17 0.15 2.67 -3.36
CA GLN A 17 1.15 2.50 -4.42
C GLN A 17 2.02 3.75 -4.61
N ALA A 18 1.42 4.95 -4.55
CA ALA A 18 2.14 6.22 -4.66
C ALA A 18 3.18 6.37 -3.53
N ASN A 19 2.76 6.13 -2.28
CA ASN A 19 3.65 6.11 -1.13
C ASN A 19 4.86 5.17 -1.32
N ARG A 20 4.63 3.91 -1.71
CA ARG A 20 5.71 2.93 -1.93
C ARG A 20 6.66 3.34 -3.06
N LYS A 21 6.12 3.88 -4.16
CA LYS A 21 6.93 4.41 -5.27
C LYS A 21 7.78 5.60 -4.84
N TYR A 22 7.20 6.56 -4.13
CA TYR A 22 7.93 7.76 -3.70
C TYR A 22 9.07 7.44 -2.72
N LEU A 23 8.90 6.47 -1.83
CA LEU A 23 10.02 6.00 -1.00
C LEU A 23 11.13 5.36 -1.84
N ALA A 24 10.79 4.57 -2.87
CA ALA A 24 11.77 4.01 -3.79
C ALA A 24 12.49 5.10 -4.60
N PHE A 25 11.76 6.13 -5.05
CA PHE A 25 12.33 7.28 -5.76
C PHE A 25 13.22 8.13 -4.87
N ALA A 26 12.86 8.29 -3.60
CA ALA A 26 13.73 8.95 -2.62
C ALA A 26 15.08 8.22 -2.50
N ALA A 27 15.06 6.89 -2.41
CA ALA A 27 16.27 6.08 -2.34
C ALA A 27 17.12 6.17 -3.62
N ALA A 28 16.51 6.27 -4.80
CA ALA A 28 17.22 6.53 -6.04
C ALA A 28 17.88 7.92 -6.02
N ALA A 29 17.13 8.96 -5.62
CA ALA A 29 17.64 10.33 -5.53
C ALA A 29 18.81 10.47 -4.53
N ASP A 30 18.81 9.73 -3.41
CA ASP A 30 19.98 9.71 -2.52
C ASP A 30 21.21 9.10 -3.20
N LYS A 31 21.05 7.98 -3.93
CA LYS A 31 22.15 7.30 -4.64
C LYS A 31 22.75 8.18 -5.75
N GLU A 32 21.92 9.01 -6.37
CA GLU A 32 22.32 9.96 -7.40
C GLU A 32 22.91 11.27 -6.84
N GLY A 33 22.90 11.45 -5.52
CA GLY A 33 23.46 12.65 -4.88
C GLY A 33 22.51 13.86 -4.86
N TYR A 34 21.18 13.64 -4.92
CA TYR A 34 20.15 14.68 -4.85
C TYR A 34 19.39 14.67 -3.51
N PRO A 35 19.99 15.11 -2.38
CA PRO A 35 19.40 14.98 -1.06
C PRO A 35 18.12 15.82 -0.87
N GLN A 36 17.98 16.95 -1.57
CA GLN A 36 16.77 17.77 -1.50
C GLN A 36 15.58 17.11 -2.24
N VAL A 37 15.85 16.45 -3.37
CA VAL A 37 14.84 15.70 -4.12
C VAL A 37 14.40 14.47 -3.33
N ALA A 38 15.36 13.75 -2.73
CA ALA A 38 15.05 12.63 -1.85
C ALA A 38 14.20 13.06 -0.64
N ARG A 39 14.48 14.22 -0.04
CA ARG A 39 13.65 14.80 1.02
C ARG A 39 12.24 15.11 0.54
N LEU A 40 12.10 15.70 -0.65
CA LEU A 40 10.79 15.99 -1.24
C LEU A 40 9.97 14.71 -1.45
N PHE A 41 10.57 13.67 -2.01
CA PHE A 41 9.87 12.39 -2.22
C PHE A 41 9.44 11.73 -0.90
N ARG A 42 10.27 11.78 0.14
CA ARG A 42 9.86 11.29 1.47
C ARG A 42 8.69 12.08 2.04
N ALA A 43 8.72 13.42 1.93
CA ALA A 43 7.63 14.26 2.39
C ALA A 43 6.32 13.98 1.63
N ALA A 44 6.40 13.78 0.32
CA ALA A 44 5.26 13.38 -0.49
C ALA A 44 4.75 11.99 -0.08
N ALA A 45 5.63 11.02 0.17
CA ALA A 45 5.23 9.69 0.64
C ALA A 45 4.46 9.77 1.97
N GLU A 46 4.92 10.57 2.94
CA GLU A 46 4.20 10.80 4.20
C GLU A 46 2.81 11.43 3.96
N ALA A 47 2.68 12.35 3.01
CA ALA A 47 1.39 12.91 2.62
C ALA A 47 0.44 11.84 2.06
N GLU A 48 0.93 10.94 1.19
CA GLU A 48 0.09 9.85 0.66
C GLU A 48 -0.30 8.84 1.74
N THR A 49 0.53 8.63 2.78
CA THR A 49 0.11 7.86 3.96
C THR A 49 -1.08 8.51 4.67
N VAL A 50 -1.09 9.85 4.79
CA VAL A 50 -2.24 10.57 5.36
C VAL A 50 -3.48 10.39 4.50
N HIS A 51 -3.37 10.52 3.17
CA HIS A 51 -4.49 10.31 2.24
C HIS A 51 -5.04 8.87 2.33
N ALA A 52 -4.17 7.86 2.26
CA ALA A 52 -4.53 6.45 2.37
C ALA A 52 -5.27 6.16 3.69
N HIS A 53 -4.73 6.64 4.82
CA HIS A 53 -5.38 6.46 6.13
C HIS A 53 -6.73 7.16 6.23
N ASN A 54 -6.91 8.32 5.60
CA ASN A 54 -8.20 9.00 5.58
C ASN A 54 -9.25 8.20 4.81
N HIS A 55 -8.90 7.62 3.67
CA HIS A 55 -9.80 6.72 2.93
C HIS A 55 -10.16 5.47 3.74
N LEU A 56 -9.17 4.83 4.39
CA LEU A 56 -9.38 3.69 5.29
C LEU A 56 -10.34 4.02 6.45
N LYS A 57 -10.20 5.21 7.06
CA LYS A 57 -11.11 5.67 8.13
C LYS A 57 -12.54 5.78 7.62
N VAL A 58 -12.76 6.40 6.45
CA VAL A 58 -14.10 6.55 5.86
C VAL A 58 -14.70 5.18 5.50
N LEU A 59 -13.87 4.25 5.02
CA LEU A 59 -14.24 2.86 4.74
C LEU A 59 -14.47 2.02 6.01
N LYS A 60 -14.23 2.58 7.22
CA LYS A 60 -14.26 1.84 8.50
C LYS A 60 -13.34 0.62 8.51
N GLY A 61 -12.20 0.72 7.80
CA GLY A 61 -11.17 -0.30 7.74
C GLY A 61 -10.21 -0.29 8.94
N ILE A 62 -10.25 0.75 9.78
CA ILE A 62 -9.47 0.80 11.04
C ILE A 62 -10.40 0.43 12.18
N ARG A 63 -10.17 -0.72 12.83
CA ARG A 63 -10.99 -1.28 13.92
C ARG A 63 -10.18 -1.45 15.21
N SER A 64 -10.64 -2.27 16.14
CA SER A 64 -9.86 -2.59 17.35
C SER A 64 -8.57 -3.34 16.99
N THR A 65 -7.55 -3.26 17.84
CA THR A 65 -6.28 -3.97 17.63
C THR A 65 -6.48 -5.47 17.41
N LYS A 66 -7.42 -6.09 18.13
CA LYS A 66 -7.74 -7.52 17.97
C LYS A 66 -8.30 -7.81 16.57
N GLU A 67 -9.21 -6.98 16.08
CA GLU A 67 -9.80 -7.14 14.74
C GLU A 67 -8.76 -6.87 13.65
N ASN A 68 -7.95 -5.83 13.78
CA ASN A 68 -6.90 -5.51 12.81
C ASN A 68 -5.84 -6.64 12.74
N LEU A 69 -5.49 -7.27 13.87
CA LEU A 69 -4.62 -8.44 13.90
C LEU A 69 -5.25 -9.64 13.18
N ALA A 70 -6.54 -9.90 13.39
CA ALA A 70 -7.24 -10.97 12.70
C ALA A 70 -7.29 -10.73 11.18
N GLU A 71 -7.52 -9.49 10.75
CA GLU A 71 -7.47 -9.08 9.34
C GLU A 71 -6.08 -9.33 8.73
N ALA A 72 -5.01 -8.88 9.41
CA ALA A 72 -3.64 -9.11 8.97
C ALA A 72 -3.32 -10.61 8.84
N ILE A 73 -3.66 -11.43 9.85
CA ILE A 73 -3.44 -12.88 9.81
C ILE A 73 -4.16 -13.53 8.62
N MET A 74 -5.40 -13.13 8.35
CA MET A 74 -6.16 -13.66 7.22
C MET A 74 -5.53 -13.26 5.88
N GLY A 75 -5.10 -12.00 5.74
CA GLY A 75 -4.41 -11.50 4.56
C GLY A 75 -3.13 -12.29 4.28
N GLU A 76 -2.22 -12.32 5.25
CA GLU A 76 -0.94 -13.06 5.18
C GLU A 76 -1.16 -14.56 4.90
N THR A 77 -2.16 -15.17 5.53
CA THR A 77 -2.50 -16.58 5.29
C THR A 77 -2.97 -16.81 3.86
N HIS A 78 -3.79 -15.92 3.31
CA HIS A 78 -4.25 -16.00 1.93
C HIS A 78 -3.09 -15.82 0.95
N GLU A 79 -2.23 -14.84 1.21
CA GLU A 79 -1.05 -14.58 0.39
C GLU A 79 -0.13 -15.81 0.34
N PHE A 80 0.21 -16.36 1.50
CA PHE A 80 1.10 -17.51 1.65
C PHE A 80 0.51 -18.81 1.11
N LYS A 81 -0.75 -19.13 1.42
CA LYS A 81 -1.35 -20.42 1.08
C LYS A 81 -1.93 -20.48 -0.33
N SER A 82 -2.26 -19.34 -0.93
CA SER A 82 -3.04 -19.33 -2.18
C SER A 82 -2.44 -18.39 -3.22
N MET A 83 -2.28 -17.10 -2.91
CA MET A 83 -1.88 -16.11 -3.90
C MET A 83 -0.47 -16.37 -4.47
N TYR A 84 0.55 -16.41 -3.61
CA TYR A 84 1.93 -16.59 -4.06
C TYR A 84 2.20 -17.95 -4.70
N PRO A 85 1.72 -19.09 -4.17
CA PRO A 85 1.89 -20.37 -4.84
C PRO A 85 1.33 -20.37 -6.27
N GLN A 86 0.14 -19.82 -6.50
CA GLN A 86 -0.46 -19.73 -7.83
C GLN A 86 0.34 -18.83 -8.77
N MET A 87 0.77 -17.66 -8.28
CA MET A 87 1.61 -16.74 -9.07
C MET A 87 2.95 -17.36 -9.45
N ILE A 88 3.58 -18.12 -8.55
CA ILE A 88 4.84 -18.82 -8.81
C ILE A 88 4.66 -19.90 -9.87
N GLU A 89 3.60 -20.72 -9.77
CA GLU A 89 3.34 -21.75 -10.77
C GLU A 89 3.01 -21.14 -12.15
N ALA A 90 2.27 -20.04 -12.19
CA ALA A 90 2.03 -19.29 -13.42
C ALA A 90 3.35 -18.76 -14.02
N ALA A 91 4.21 -18.14 -13.23
CA ALA A 91 5.50 -17.61 -13.69
C ALA A 91 6.48 -18.69 -14.17
N LYS A 92 6.38 -19.93 -13.67
CA LYS A 92 7.17 -21.07 -14.16
C LYS A 92 6.68 -21.61 -15.51
N ALA A 93 5.44 -21.32 -15.89
CA ALA A 93 4.83 -21.78 -17.13
C ALA A 93 5.07 -20.84 -18.32
N GLU A 94 5.62 -19.65 -18.07
CA GLU A 94 6.10 -18.69 -19.06
C GLU A 94 7.58 -18.96 -19.44
#